data_AF-A0A3C0BEJ1-F1
#
_entry.id   AF-A0A3C0BEJ1-F1
#
_cell.length_a   1.000
_cell.length_b   1.000
_cell.length_c   1.000
_cell.angle_alpha   90.00
_cell.angle_beta   90.00
_cell.angle_gamma   90.00
#
_symmetry.space_group_name_H-M   'P 1'
#
loop_
_entity.id
_entity.type
_entity.pdbx_description
1 polymer ?
#
loop_
_entity_poly.entity_id
_entity_poly.type
_entity_poly.pdbx_seq_one_letter_code
_entity_poly.pdbx_strand_id
1 'polypeptide(L)'
;YISSENQKDVVIIKVEDTGKGIDHRHMALLTTPFYTTKETGKGTGLGLAISYGIIKDHKGSLSFYSEPGQRTRAEIVLPLYIKPKSDTLNA
;
A
#
# COMPACT_ATOMS: atom_id res chain seq x y z
N TYR A 1 9.76 -11.43 0.64
CA TYR A 1 8.93 -12.22 1.57
C TYR A 1 7.53 -11.67 1.59
N ILE A 2 6.52 -12.54 1.60
CA ILE A 2 5.11 -12.14 1.71
C ILE A 2 4.51 -12.93 2.87
N SER A 3 3.79 -12.25 3.75
CA SER A 3 3.06 -12.88 4.86
C SER A 3 1.73 -12.19 5.06
N SER A 4 0.76 -12.91 5.62
CA SER A 4 -0.51 -12.33 6.04
C SER A 4 -0.92 -12.84 7.42
N GLU A 5 -1.66 -12.01 8.15
CA GLU A 5 -2.25 -12.36 9.43
C GLU A 5 -3.63 -11.74 9.57
N ASN A 6 -4.56 -12.47 10.18
CA ASN A 6 -5.87 -11.93 10.54
C ASN A 6 -5.78 -11.30 11.93
N GLN A 7 -6.28 -10.08 12.08
CA GLN A 7 -6.35 -9.38 13.35
C GLN A 7 -7.74 -8.76 13.52
N LYS A 8 -8.55 -9.34 14.42
CA LYS A 8 -9.96 -8.92 14.63
C LYS A 8 -10.72 -8.88 13.29
N ASP A 9 -11.12 -7.68 12.86
CA ASP A 9 -11.94 -7.45 11.66
C ASP A 9 -11.11 -7.04 10.43
N VAL A 10 -9.78 -7.19 10.48
CA VAL A 10 -8.88 -6.85 9.36
C VAL A 10 -7.93 -8.00 9.03
N VAL A 11 -7.47 -8.04 7.78
CA VAL A 11 -6.30 -8.81 7.35
C VAL A 11 -5.15 -7.84 7.11
N ILE A 12 -3.98 -8.17 7.67
CA ILE A 12 -2.73 -7.46 7.48
C ILE A 12 -1.88 -8.28 6.53
N ILE A 13 -1.43 -7.69 5.44
CA ILE A 13 -0.54 -8.30 4.45
C ILE A 13 0.76 -7.51 4.44
N LYS A 14 1.89 -8.19 4.61
CA LYS A 14 3.22 -7.59 4.60
C LYS A 14 3.98 -8.12 3.40
N VAL A 15 4.51 -7.20 2.59
CA VAL A 15 5.39 -7.49 1.46
C VAL A 15 6.73 -6.86 1.76
N GLU A 16 7.74 -7.70 1.96
CA GLU A 16 9.10 -7.27 2.27
C GLU A 16 10.04 -7.65 1.13
N ASP A 17 10.88 -6.71 0.71
CA ASP A 17 11.96 -6.98 -0.23
C ASP A 17 13.31 -7.17 0.49
N THR A 18 14.36 -7.37 -0.29
CA THR A 18 15.76 -7.40 0.16
C THR A 18 16.57 -6.30 -0.54
N GLY A 19 15.89 -5.25 -0.98
CA GLY A 19 16.51 -4.12 -1.66
C GLY A 19 17.34 -3.26 -0.71
N LYS A 20 17.90 -2.18 -1.26
CA LYS A 20 18.71 -1.20 -0.52
C LYS A 20 17.90 -0.16 0.26
N GLY A 21 16.59 -0.30 0.30
CA GLY A 21 15.70 0.65 0.95
C GLY A 21 15.53 1.95 0.19
N ILE A 22 14.86 2.91 0.84
CA ILE A 22 14.35 4.14 0.24
C ILE A 22 14.86 5.34 1.04
N ASP A 23 15.40 6.33 0.34
CA ASP A 23 15.78 7.62 0.92
C ASP A 23 14.54 8.35 1.45
N HIS A 24 14.65 8.95 2.64
CA HIS A 24 13.53 9.61 3.31
C HIS A 24 12.84 10.66 2.44
N ARG A 25 13.59 11.33 1.54
CA ARG A 25 13.04 12.32 0.60
C ARG A 25 12.05 11.72 -0.40
N HIS A 26 12.13 10.41 -0.67
CA HIS A 26 11.26 9.71 -1.61
C HIS A 26 10.03 9.10 -0.93
N MET A 27 10.06 8.88 0.38
CA MET A 27 9.00 8.18 1.12
C MET A 27 7.62 8.81 0.93
N ALA A 28 7.53 10.15 0.98
CA ALA A 28 6.27 10.87 0.82
C ALA A 28 5.72 10.84 -0.63
N LEU A 29 6.55 10.48 -1.60
CA LEU A 29 6.23 10.52 -3.03
C LEU A 29 5.90 9.13 -3.60
N LEU A 30 6.04 8.06 -2.80
CA LEU A 30 5.92 6.68 -3.28
C LEU A 30 4.59 6.38 -3.95
N THR A 31 3.50 6.98 -3.49
CA THR A 31 2.15 6.79 -4.05
C THR A 31 1.72 7.92 -4.97
N THR A 32 2.62 8.86 -5.30
CA THR A 32 2.35 9.93 -6.27
C THR A 32 2.34 9.34 -7.69
N PRO A 33 1.27 9.53 -8.48
CA PRO A 33 1.24 9.08 -9.86
C PRO A 33 2.42 9.61 -10.67
N PHE A 34 3.00 8.75 -11.51
CA PHE A 34 4.15 9.05 -12.37
C PHE A 34 5.48 9.31 -11.66
N TYR A 35 5.51 9.30 -10.33
CA TYR A 35 6.76 9.43 -9.60
C TYR A 35 7.62 8.17 -9.73
N THR A 36 8.89 8.35 -10.12
CA THR A 36 9.86 7.26 -10.25
C THR A 36 11.28 7.79 -10.09
N THR A 37 12.14 7.02 -9.45
CA THR A 37 13.60 7.26 -9.39
C THR A 37 14.36 6.50 -10.47
N LYS A 38 13.66 5.71 -11.29
CA LYS A 38 14.26 5.00 -12.43
C LYS A 38 14.54 5.97 -13.56
N GLU A 39 15.51 5.61 -14.39
CA GLU A 39 15.81 6.33 -15.63
C GLU A 39 14.57 6.45 -16.54
N THR A 40 14.57 7.48 -17.37
CA THR A 40 13.52 7.74 -18.34
C THR A 40 13.25 6.50 -19.20
N GLY A 41 11.97 6.11 -19.29
CA GLY A 41 11.54 4.93 -20.05
C GLY A 41 11.68 3.59 -19.34
N LYS A 42 12.28 3.51 -18.13
CA LYS A 42 12.43 2.26 -17.37
C LYS A 42 11.30 1.99 -16.36
N GLY A 43 10.28 2.84 -16.34
CA GLY A 43 9.10 2.65 -15.51
C GLY A 43 8.17 3.86 -15.60
N THR A 44 6.87 3.60 -15.55
CA THR A 44 5.83 4.64 -15.63
C THR A 44 5.57 5.34 -14.30
N GLY A 45 6.05 4.80 -13.18
CA GLY A 45 5.77 5.34 -11.84
C GLY A 45 4.31 5.18 -11.38
N LEU A 46 3.53 4.29 -12.00
CA LEU A 46 2.09 4.16 -11.72
C LEU A 46 1.73 3.03 -10.75
N GLY A 47 2.58 2.01 -10.58
CA GLY A 47 2.22 0.80 -9.84
C GLY A 47 1.74 1.08 -8.42
N LEU A 48 2.54 1.81 -7.62
CA LEU A 48 2.20 2.11 -6.23
C LEU A 48 1.00 3.05 -6.09
N ALA A 49 0.83 4.01 -7.01
CA ALA A 49 -0.32 4.90 -7.03
C ALA A 49 -1.63 4.13 -7.31
N ILE A 50 -1.61 3.20 -8.26
CA ILE A 50 -2.76 2.33 -8.57
C ILE A 50 -3.05 1.40 -7.39
N SER A 51 -2.04 0.75 -6.82
CA SER A 51 -2.22 -0.11 -5.64
C SER A 51 -2.82 0.66 -4.46
N TYR A 52 -2.33 1.88 -4.21
CA TYR A 52 -2.88 2.76 -3.17
C TYR A 52 -4.36 3.05 -3.43
N GLY A 53 -4.74 3.41 -4.66
CA GLY A 53 -6.14 3.65 -5.05
C GLY A 53 -7.02 2.42 -4.81
N ILE A 54 -6.62 1.26 -5.32
CA ILE A 54 -7.36 0.00 -5.14
C ILE A 54 -7.56 -0.32 -3.66
N ILE A 55 -6.50 -0.21 -2.84
CA ILE A 55 -6.57 -0.48 -1.40
C ILE A 55 -7.52 0.51 -0.71
N LYS A 56 -7.49 1.79 -1.10
CA LYS A 56 -8.40 2.80 -0.55
C LYS A 56 -9.86 2.57 -0.93
N ASP A 57 -10.13 2.14 -2.15
CA ASP A 57 -11.50 1.80 -2.59
C ASP A 57 -12.09 0.66 -1.76
N HIS A 58 -11.25 -0.30 -1.37
CA HIS A 58 -11.59 -1.40 -0.44
C HIS A 58 -11.55 -1.00 1.04
N LYS A 59 -11.53 0.31 1.36
CA LYS A 59 -11.50 0.85 2.73
C LYS A 59 -10.28 0.42 3.55
N GLY A 60 -9.19 0.10 2.87
CA GLY A 60 -7.93 -0.29 3.48
C GLY A 60 -6.94 0.85 3.68
N SER A 61 -5.75 0.47 4.11
CA SER A 61 -4.57 1.34 4.20
C SER A 61 -3.33 0.65 3.65
N LEU A 62 -2.39 1.45 3.15
CA LEU A 62 -1.09 1.02 2.63
C LEU A 62 -0.03 1.92 3.28
N SER A 63 0.92 1.29 3.98
CA SER A 63 2.02 1.94 4.69
C SER A 63 3.36 1.37 4.22
N PHE A 64 4.41 2.19 4.24
CA PHE A 64 5.77 1.77 3.88
C PHE A 64 6.73 2.02 5.05
N TYR A 65 7.59 1.05 5.31
CA TYR A 65 8.66 1.13 6.29
C TYR A 65 9.96 0.80 5.57
N SER A 66 10.87 1.77 5.48
CA SER A 66 12.13 1.62 4.75
C SER A 66 13.12 2.67 5.24
N GLU A 67 14.41 2.30 5.25
CA GLU A 67 15.52 3.20 5.49
C GLU A 67 16.66 2.89 4.51
N PRO A 68 17.52 3.86 4.15
CA PRO A 68 18.68 3.61 3.31
C PRO A 68 19.58 2.49 3.85
N GLY A 69 19.93 1.53 2.98
CA GLY A 69 20.74 0.36 3.34
C GLY A 69 19.97 -0.77 4.02
N GLN A 70 18.68 -0.59 4.28
CA GLN A 70 17.81 -1.62 4.85
C GLN A 70 16.80 -2.17 3.82
N ARG A 71 16.11 -3.25 4.14
CA ARG A 71 14.97 -3.75 3.37
C ARG A 71 13.78 -2.77 3.41
N THR A 72 12.88 -2.89 2.43
CA THR A 72 11.58 -2.20 2.45
C THR A 72 10.47 -3.16 2.82
N ARG A 73 9.55 -2.72 3.69
CA ARG A 73 8.27 -3.38 3.97
C ARG A 73 7.11 -2.50 3.53
N ALA A 74 6.28 -3.01 2.62
CA ALA A 74 4.93 -2.49 2.39
C ALA A 74 3.93 -3.27 3.26
N GLU A 75 3.07 -2.58 3.97
CA GLU A 75 2.04 -3.15 4.84
C GLU A 75 0.67 -2.69 4.36
N ILE A 76 -0.18 -3.67 4.04
CA ILE A 76 -1.55 -3.46 3.57
C ILE A 76 -2.47 -3.94 4.68
N VAL A 77 -3.43 -3.10 5.07
CA VAL A 77 -4.50 -3.47 6.00
C VAL A 77 -5.83 -3.37 5.27
N LEU A 78 -6.58 -4.47 5.20
CA LEU A 78 -7.90 -4.53 4.57
C LEU A 78 -8.94 -5.03 5.58
N PRO A 79 -10.17 -4.48 5.60
CA PRO A 79 -11.25 -5.03 6.40
C PRO A 79 -11.69 -6.41 5.88
N LEU A 80 -11.87 -7.37 6.78
CA LEU A 80 -12.43 -8.71 6.49
C LEU A 80 -13.94 -8.66 6.27
N TYR A 81 -14.62 -7.69 6.88
CA TYR A 81 -16.04 -7.47 6.73
C TYR A 81 -16.31 -5.98 6.49
N ILE A 82 -16.88 -5.66 5.33
CA ILE A 82 -17.45 -4.35 5.06
C ILE A 82 -18.93 -4.45 5.38
N LYS A 83 -19.36 -3.87 6.51
CA LYS A 83 -20.78 -3.81 6.84
C LYS A 83 -21.50 -3.09 5.70
N PRO A 84 -22.50 -3.72 5.05
CA PRO A 84 -23.30 -3.04 4.05
C PRO A 84 -23.89 -1.79 4.67
N LYS A 85 -23.93 -0.69 3.92
CA LYS A 85 -24.71 0.48 4.32
C LYS A 85 -26.15 -0.02 4.48
N SER A 86 -26.71 0.09 5.68
CA SER A 86 -28.12 -0.22 5.88
C SER A 86 -28.92 0.75 5.01
N ASP A 87 -29.60 0.24 3.99
CA ASP A 87 -30.56 1.01 3.23
C ASP A 87 -31.71 1.39 4.17
N THR A 88 -31.65 2.58 4.76
CA THR A 88 -32.84 3.24 5.29
C THR A 88 -33.65 3.74 4.10
N LEU A 89 -34.34 2.81 3.43
CA LEU A 89 -35.53 3.14 2.66
C LEU A 89 -36.66 3.28 3.68
N ASN A 90 -37.01 4.53 3.95
CA ASN A 90 -38.15 4.89 4.77
C ASN A 90 -39.41 4.22 4.19
N ALA A 91 -40.17 3.58 5.10
CA ALA A 91 -41.56 3.18 4.89
C ALA A 91 -42.46 4.42 4.70
#